data_AF-A0A1Y1K8A6-F1
#
_entry.id   AF-A0A1Y1K8A6-F1
#
_cell.length_a   1.000
_cell.length_b   1.000
_cell.length_c   1.000
_cell.angle_alpha   90.00
_cell.angle_beta   90.00
_cell.angle_gamma   90.00
#
_symmetry.space_group_name_H-M   'P 1'
#
loop_
_entity.id
_entity.type
_entity.pdbx_description
1 polymer ?
#
loop_
_entity_poly.entity_id
_entity_poly.type
_entity_poly.pdbx_seq_one_letter_code
_entity_poly.pdbx_strand_id
1 'polypeptide(L)'
;QGAAVGIWTLLCPGPARGIGAFFGSSTWLPFAANIERALGLLQATADTSTEPTPGEDESDAFVRGMMTLGGQPQGEASAMKILLGHGDDDAYVDITLGRQARDVLSKAGFIVEWKEYSGAEEEGHWFKVPDQMDDIYQFIKENYPDEGE
;
A
#
# COMPACT_ATOMS: atom_id res chain seq x y z
N GLN A 1 -11.65 -2.14 -5.61
CA GLN A 1 -10.95 -3.44 -5.82
C GLN A 1 -9.65 -3.32 -6.61
N GLY A 2 -9.55 -2.54 -7.69
CA GLY A 2 -8.31 -2.41 -8.46
C GLY A 2 -7.09 -1.93 -7.64
N ALA A 3 -7.28 -0.94 -6.77
CA ALA A 3 -6.21 -0.41 -5.92
C ALA A 3 -5.64 -1.47 -4.95
N ALA A 4 -6.49 -2.34 -4.38
CA ALA A 4 -6.07 -3.42 -3.47
C ALA A 4 -5.11 -4.41 -4.16
N VAL A 5 -5.42 -4.82 -5.39
CA VAL A 5 -4.55 -5.70 -6.20
C VAL A 5 -3.27 -4.98 -6.62
N GLY A 6 -3.36 -3.70 -6.95
CA GLY A 6 -2.21 -2.86 -7.26
C GLY A 6 -1.21 -2.82 -6.09
N ILE A 7 -1.69 -2.56 -4.88
CA ILE A 7 -0.85 -2.53 -3.67
C ILE A 7 -0.21 -3.90 -3.40
N TRP A 8 -0.97 -4.99 -3.52
CA TRP A 8 -0.43 -6.34 -3.38
C TRP A 8 0.69 -6.61 -4.40
N THR A 9 0.52 -6.13 -5.63
CA THR A 9 1.51 -6.27 -6.69
C THR A 9 2.78 -5.51 -6.35
N LEU A 10 2.69 -4.28 -5.82
CA LEU A 10 3.86 -3.48 -5.39
C LEU A 10 4.68 -4.17 -4.28
N LEU A 11 4.03 -4.92 -3.40
CA LEU A 11 4.69 -5.67 -2.32
C LEU A 11 5.34 -6.98 -2.79
N CYS A 12 5.00 -7.46 -3.98
CA CYS A 12 5.67 -8.60 -4.62
C CYS A 12 6.95 -8.12 -5.36
N PRO A 13 8.01 -8.93 -5.48
CA PRO A 13 9.21 -8.50 -6.18
C PRO A 13 9.04 -8.46 -7.70
N GLY A 14 9.67 -7.48 -8.37
CA GLY A 14 9.74 -7.40 -9.84
C GLY A 14 8.85 -6.35 -10.55
N PRO A 15 7.61 -6.04 -10.13
CA PRO A 15 6.73 -5.14 -10.89
C PRO A 15 7.00 -3.65 -10.65
N ALA A 16 7.63 -3.27 -9.53
CA ALA A 16 7.89 -1.87 -9.23
C ALA A 16 9.04 -1.24 -10.06
N ARG A 17 9.79 -2.03 -10.84
CA ARG A 17 10.90 -1.51 -11.66
C ARG A 17 10.35 -0.74 -12.86
N GLY A 18 10.68 0.55 -12.93
CA GLY A 18 10.26 1.42 -14.03
C GLY A 18 8.85 2.00 -13.89
N ILE A 19 8.13 1.70 -12.79
CA ILE A 19 6.91 2.41 -12.44
C ILE A 19 7.33 3.71 -11.76
N GLY A 20 6.90 4.83 -12.31
CA GLY A 20 7.17 6.13 -11.73
C GLY A 20 6.39 6.37 -10.43
N ALA A 21 5.07 6.21 -10.47
CA ALA A 21 4.21 6.50 -9.32
C ALA A 21 2.97 5.60 -9.31
N PHE A 22 2.35 5.51 -8.14
CA PHE A 22 1.09 4.79 -7.93
C PHE A 22 0.08 5.68 -7.22
N PHE A 23 -1.17 5.66 -7.67
CA PHE A 23 -2.29 6.30 -7.00
C PHE A 23 -3.40 5.29 -6.71
N GLY A 24 -3.95 5.30 -5.50
CA GLY A 24 -5.10 4.50 -5.10
C GLY A 24 -6.12 5.30 -4.31
N SER A 25 -7.41 5.06 -4.56
CA SER A 25 -8.52 5.61 -3.76
C SER A 25 -9.34 4.50 -3.11
N SER A 26 -9.91 4.79 -1.94
CA SER A 26 -10.95 3.97 -1.28
C SER A 26 -10.52 2.50 -1.20
N THR A 27 -9.28 2.29 -0.76
CA THR A 27 -8.57 1.01 -0.90
C THR A 27 -8.42 0.27 0.42
N TRP A 28 -8.03 -0.99 0.31
CA TRP A 28 -7.69 -1.87 1.43
C TRP A 28 -6.55 -2.79 1.00
N LEU A 29 -5.94 -3.50 1.95
CA LEU A 29 -4.82 -4.39 1.70
C LEU A 29 -5.23 -5.88 1.86
N PRO A 30 -5.15 -6.69 0.80
CA PRO A 30 -5.28 -8.14 0.92
C PRO A 30 -4.19 -8.73 1.81
N PHE A 31 -4.55 -9.70 2.66
CA PHE A 31 -3.61 -10.38 3.56
C PHE A 31 -2.84 -9.46 4.51
N ALA A 32 -3.39 -8.31 4.89
CA ALA A 32 -2.69 -7.30 5.68
C ALA A 32 -2.01 -7.87 6.93
N ALA A 33 -2.71 -8.71 7.71
CA ALA A 33 -2.15 -9.33 8.91
C ALA A 33 -0.95 -10.26 8.61
N ASN A 34 -1.02 -11.04 7.53
CA ASN A 34 0.06 -11.91 7.10
C ASN A 34 1.28 -11.09 6.63
N ILE A 35 1.04 -10.01 5.88
CA ILE A 35 2.09 -9.10 5.40
C ILE A 35 2.74 -8.38 6.58
N GLU A 36 1.95 -7.91 7.54
CA GLU A 36 2.47 -7.28 8.76
C GLU A 36 3.35 -8.25 9.56
N ARG A 37 2.96 -9.54 9.69
CA ARG A 37 3.83 -10.56 10.28
C ARG A 37 5.09 -10.80 9.44
N ALA A 38 4.98 -10.85 8.12
CA ALA A 38 6.10 -11.06 7.21
C ALA A 38 7.13 -9.92 7.28
N LEU A 39 6.66 -8.68 7.45
CA LEU A 39 7.47 -7.48 7.63
C LEU A 39 7.94 -7.26 9.09
N GLY A 40 7.60 -8.15 10.03
CA GLY A 40 7.97 -8.03 11.45
C GLY A 40 7.25 -6.89 12.19
N LEU A 41 6.09 -6.45 11.69
CA LEU A 41 5.30 -5.32 12.19
C LEU A 41 4.31 -5.72 13.28
N LEU A 42 3.93 -6.99 13.30
CA LEU A 42 3.34 -7.62 14.45
C LEU A 42 4.48 -8.26 15.23
N GLN A 43 4.67 -7.88 16.49
CA GLN A 43 5.56 -8.63 17.38
C GLN A 43 5.04 -10.07 17.41
N ALA A 44 5.80 -10.97 16.78
CA ALA A 44 5.75 -12.36 17.19
C ALA A 44 5.97 -12.32 18.71
N THR A 45 5.01 -12.83 19.49
CA THR A 45 5.28 -13.16 20.88
C THR A 45 6.55 -13.98 20.87
N ALA A 46 7.63 -13.37 21.35
CA ALA A 46 8.98 -13.84 21.11
C ALA A 46 9.14 -15.25 21.67
N ASP A 47 9.39 -16.20 20.78
CA ASP A 47 10.40 -17.22 21.03
C ASP A 47 11.35 -17.22 19.84
N THR A 48 12.54 -16.69 20.09
CA THR A 48 13.70 -16.67 19.21
C THR A 48 14.26 -18.08 19.06
N SER A 49 13.60 -18.89 18.24
CA SER A 49 14.16 -20.13 17.72
C SER A 49 14.01 -20.15 16.21
N THR A 50 15.11 -20.42 15.52
CA THR A 50 15.25 -20.65 14.08
C THR A 50 14.57 -21.95 13.62
N GLU A 51 13.46 -22.29 14.26
CA GLU A 51 12.64 -23.47 14.01
C GLU A 51 11.24 -22.98 13.61
N PRO A 52 10.61 -23.57 12.58
CA PRO A 52 9.27 -23.19 12.19
C PRO A 52 8.34 -23.45 13.39
N THR A 53 7.72 -22.39 13.91
CA THR A 53 6.68 -22.51 14.94
C THR A 53 5.59 -23.45 14.42
N PRO A 54 5.15 -24.47 15.20
CA PRO A 54 4.05 -25.32 14.80
C PRO A 54 2.79 -24.46 14.63
N GLY A 55 2.39 -24.24 13.38
CA GLY A 55 1.27 -23.37 13.03
C GLY A 55 1.60 -22.19 12.10
N GLU A 56 2.63 -22.28 11.26
CA GLU A 56 2.63 -21.44 10.05
C GLU A 56 1.37 -21.79 9.24
N ASP A 57 0.38 -20.90 9.30
CA ASP A 57 -0.84 -20.97 8.51
C ASP A 57 -0.43 -21.03 7.02
N GLU A 58 -1.09 -21.87 6.22
CA GLU A 58 -0.83 -21.99 4.77
C GLU A 58 -0.87 -20.61 4.09
N SER A 59 -1.69 -19.69 4.63
CA SER A 59 -1.78 -18.30 4.20
C SER A 59 -0.50 -17.48 4.45
N ASP A 60 0.20 -17.70 5.56
CA ASP A 60 1.49 -17.06 5.86
C ASP A 60 2.60 -17.57 4.95
N ALA A 61 2.65 -18.89 4.73
CA ALA A 61 3.59 -19.50 3.79
C ALA A 61 3.37 -18.98 2.36
N PHE A 62 2.11 -18.86 1.94
CA PHE A 62 1.76 -18.28 0.64
C PHE A 62 2.21 -16.82 0.51
N VAL A 63 1.89 -15.97 1.49
CA VAL A 63 2.24 -14.54 1.45
C VAL A 63 3.75 -14.34 1.47
N ARG A 64 4.46 -15.03 2.37
CA ARG A 64 5.93 -15.00 2.39
C ARG A 64 6.52 -15.50 1.08
N GLY A 65 5.98 -16.60 0.53
CA GLY A 65 6.38 -17.12 -0.77
C GLY A 65 6.26 -16.05 -1.86
N MET A 66 5.09 -15.43 -1.99
CA MET A 66 4.83 -14.39 -2.99
C MET A 66 5.74 -13.16 -2.82
N MET A 67 6.01 -12.74 -1.58
CA MET A 67 6.91 -11.61 -1.28
C MET A 67 8.40 -11.95 -1.47
N THR A 68 8.79 -13.24 -1.45
CA THR A 68 10.20 -13.69 -1.56
C THR A 68 10.57 -14.25 -2.93
N LEU A 69 9.60 -14.72 -3.72
CA LEU A 69 9.76 -15.42 -5.00
C LEU A 69 10.43 -14.61 -6.14
N GLY A 70 10.86 -13.37 -5.91
CA GLY A 70 11.60 -12.59 -6.90
C GLY A 70 12.76 -11.75 -6.37
N GLY A 71 13.34 -12.14 -5.22
CA GLY A 71 14.56 -11.54 -4.67
C GLY A 71 14.33 -10.26 -3.86
N GLN A 72 15.25 -9.94 -2.95
CA GLN A 72 15.23 -8.66 -2.25
C GLN A 72 15.30 -7.52 -3.29
N PRO A 73 14.59 -6.39 -3.08
CA PRO A 73 14.96 -5.15 -3.72
C PRO A 73 16.38 -4.77 -3.25
N GLN A 74 17.40 -5.23 -3.98
CA GLN A 74 18.74 -4.69 -3.85
C GLN A 74 18.81 -3.38 -4.62
N GLY A 75 19.10 -2.31 -3.90
CA GLY A 75 19.26 -0.96 -4.44
C GLY A 75 18.10 -0.04 -4.04
N GLU A 76 18.50 1.15 -3.57
CA GLU A 76 17.72 2.36 -3.27
C GLU A 76 16.22 2.14 -3.06
N ALA A 77 15.76 2.34 -1.81
CA ALA A 77 14.34 2.40 -1.44
C ALA A 77 13.53 2.97 -2.61
N SER A 78 12.54 2.20 -3.09
CA SER A 78 11.83 2.48 -4.35
C SER A 78 11.52 3.97 -4.43
N ALA A 79 12.18 4.69 -5.35
CA ALA A 79 11.92 6.11 -5.59
C ALA A 79 10.47 6.36 -6.03
N MET A 80 9.70 5.29 -6.27
CA MET A 80 8.28 5.33 -6.52
C MET A 80 7.55 6.09 -5.41
N LYS A 81 6.79 7.07 -5.87
CA LYS A 81 5.91 7.87 -5.04
C LYS A 81 4.53 7.24 -5.06
N ILE A 82 3.90 7.16 -3.90
CA ILE A 82 2.57 6.60 -3.74
C ILE A 82 1.66 7.68 -3.18
N LEU A 83 0.51 7.93 -3.81
CA LEU A 83 -0.58 8.71 -3.23
C LEU A 83 -1.76 7.79 -2.93
N LEU A 84 -2.23 7.81 -1.69
CA LEU A 84 -3.44 7.12 -1.27
C LEU A 84 -4.48 8.12 -0.75
N GLY A 85 -5.70 8.04 -1.28
CA GLY A 85 -6.85 8.83 -0.86
C GLY A 85 -7.98 7.95 -0.32
N HIS A 86 -8.73 8.42 0.68
CA HIS A 86 -9.86 7.66 1.23
C HIS A 86 -10.93 8.58 1.83
N GLY A 87 -12.21 8.21 1.68
CA GLY A 87 -13.30 8.88 2.39
C GLY A 87 -13.28 8.60 3.89
N ASP A 88 -13.29 9.62 4.76
CA ASP A 88 -13.43 9.40 6.21
C ASP A 88 -14.85 8.98 6.62
N ASP A 89 -15.80 9.18 5.71
CA ASP A 89 -17.19 8.78 5.76
C ASP A 89 -17.53 7.65 4.75
N ASP A 90 -16.53 6.94 4.20
CA ASP A 90 -16.73 5.82 3.27
C ASP A 90 -17.56 4.69 3.92
N ALA A 91 -18.78 4.51 3.40
CA ALA A 91 -19.73 3.53 3.92
C ALA A 91 -19.44 2.08 3.50
N TYR A 92 -18.56 1.86 2.51
CA TYR A 92 -18.31 0.55 1.90
C TYR A 92 -16.95 -0.04 2.29
N VAL A 93 -15.94 0.80 2.43
CA VAL A 93 -14.59 0.40 2.85
C VAL A 93 -14.16 1.27 4.00
N ASP A 94 -14.10 0.70 5.20
CA ASP A 94 -13.71 1.43 6.40
C ASP A 94 -12.31 2.05 6.23
N ILE A 95 -12.22 3.36 6.55
CA ILE A 95 -10.98 4.13 6.43
C ILE A 95 -9.79 3.53 7.19
N THR A 96 -10.04 2.76 8.26
CA THR A 96 -8.98 2.06 9.00
C THR A 96 -8.24 1.04 8.13
N LEU A 97 -8.90 0.43 7.13
CA LEU A 97 -8.27 -0.47 6.17
C LEU A 97 -7.34 0.28 5.21
N GLY A 98 -7.73 1.47 4.77
CA GLY A 98 -6.88 2.35 3.96
C GLY A 98 -5.66 2.85 4.75
N ARG A 99 -5.87 3.25 6.01
CA ARG A 99 -4.79 3.61 6.94
C ARG A 99 -3.83 2.44 7.18
N GLN A 100 -4.34 1.21 7.31
CA GLN A 100 -3.51 0.01 7.42
C GLN A 100 -2.66 -0.21 6.16
N ALA A 101 -3.26 -0.06 4.97
CA ALA A 101 -2.54 -0.18 3.71
C ALA A 101 -1.40 0.84 3.59
N ARG A 102 -1.65 2.10 3.97
CA ARG A 102 -0.63 3.16 4.07
C ARG A 102 0.53 2.76 4.98
N ASP A 103 0.21 2.28 6.17
CA ASP A 103 1.22 1.93 7.18
C ASP A 103 2.09 0.76 6.70
N VAL A 104 1.48 -0.26 6.11
CA VAL A 104 2.21 -1.41 5.56
C VAL A 104 3.13 -0.98 4.41
N LEU A 105 2.65 -0.19 3.45
CA LEU A 105 3.47 0.30 2.34
C LEU A 105 4.64 1.17 2.83
N SER A 106 4.39 2.07 3.79
CA SER A 106 5.44 2.91 4.37
C SER A 106 6.53 2.07 5.03
N LYS A 107 6.13 1.03 5.77
CA LYS A 107 7.04 0.11 6.44
C LYS A 107 7.76 -0.84 5.48
N ALA A 108 7.16 -1.14 4.32
CA ALA A 108 7.81 -1.84 3.23
C ALA A 108 8.85 -0.96 2.48
N GLY A 109 8.98 0.32 2.84
CA GLY A 109 10.01 1.23 2.33
C GLY A 109 9.56 2.15 1.20
N PHE A 110 8.25 2.21 0.89
CA PHE A 110 7.70 3.15 -0.09
C PHE A 110 7.51 4.54 0.50
N ILE A 111 7.57 5.57 -0.35
CA ILE A 111 7.21 6.94 0.02
C ILE A 111 5.71 7.14 -0.23
N VAL A 112 4.93 7.17 0.85
CA VAL A 112 3.46 7.23 0.79
C VAL A 112 2.93 8.57 1.28
N GLU A 113 2.20 9.26 0.42
CA GLU A 113 1.32 10.39 0.77
C GLU A 113 -0.10 9.87 1.04
N TRP A 114 -0.73 10.38 2.10
CA TRP A 114 -2.05 9.96 2.54
C TRP A 114 -2.98 11.15 2.70
N LYS A 115 -4.17 11.06 2.10
CA LYS A 115 -5.22 12.08 2.14
C LYS A 115 -6.54 11.46 2.56
N GLU A 116 -7.24 12.15 3.44
CA GLU A 116 -8.58 11.78 3.88
C GLU A 116 -9.55 12.87 3.42
N TYR A 117 -10.74 12.47 2.98
CA TYR A 117 -11.73 13.38 2.44
C TYR A 117 -13.08 13.11 3.09
N SER A 118 -13.82 14.16 3.43
CA SER A 118 -15.20 14.03 3.93
C SER A 118 -16.21 14.46 2.88
N GLY A 119 -17.36 13.79 2.83
CA GLY A 119 -18.48 14.18 1.98
C GLY A 119 -18.22 13.96 0.50
N ALA A 120 -17.52 12.87 0.16
CA ALA A 120 -17.41 12.45 -1.23
C ALA A 120 -18.74 11.84 -1.71
N GLU A 121 -18.94 11.81 -3.03
CA GLU A 121 -20.09 11.14 -3.63
C GLU A 121 -20.09 9.64 -3.34
N GLU A 122 -21.21 8.96 -3.61
CA GLU A 122 -21.39 7.53 -3.30
C GLU A 122 -21.09 7.19 -1.84
N GLU A 123 -21.66 7.96 -0.91
CA GLU A 123 -21.52 7.74 0.55
C GLU A 123 -20.05 7.69 0.99
N GLY A 124 -19.25 8.66 0.53
CA GLY A 124 -17.83 8.75 0.85
C GLY A 124 -16.91 7.83 0.03
N HIS A 125 -17.46 6.92 -0.79
CA HIS A 125 -16.65 5.92 -1.50
C HIS A 125 -16.09 6.40 -2.84
N TRP A 126 -16.75 7.37 -3.49
CA TRP A 126 -16.27 7.92 -4.75
C TRP A 126 -15.14 8.93 -4.55
N PHE A 127 -14.60 9.44 -5.66
CA PHE A 127 -13.63 10.52 -5.61
C PHE A 127 -14.23 11.79 -4.99
N LYS A 128 -13.51 12.42 -4.06
CA LYS A 128 -13.90 13.75 -3.57
C LYS A 128 -13.57 14.80 -4.62
N VAL A 129 -14.55 15.22 -5.40
CA VAL A 129 -14.38 16.31 -6.38
C VAL A 129 -14.71 17.66 -5.71
N PRO A 130 -13.95 18.74 -5.95
CA PRO A 130 -12.70 18.80 -6.73
C PRO A 130 -11.44 18.33 -5.96
N ASP A 131 -11.48 18.34 -4.63
CA ASP A 131 -10.29 18.29 -3.77
C ASP A 131 -9.32 17.12 -4.04
N GLN A 132 -9.82 15.90 -4.15
CA GLN A 132 -9.01 14.71 -4.43
C GLN A 132 -8.45 14.71 -5.85
N MET A 133 -9.18 15.25 -6.82
CA MET A 133 -8.68 15.38 -8.19
C MET A 133 -7.56 16.42 -8.28
N ASP A 134 -7.68 17.51 -7.54
CA ASP A 134 -6.64 18.53 -7.43
C ASP A 134 -5.38 17.95 -6.77
N ASP A 135 -5.52 17.17 -5.69
CA ASP A 135 -4.41 16.48 -5.04
C ASP A 135 -3.71 15.47 -5.98
N ILE A 136 -4.46 14.69 -6.77
CA ILE A 136 -3.88 13.81 -7.80
C ILE A 136 -3.10 14.62 -8.84
N TYR A 137 -3.66 15.74 -9.29
CA TYR A 137 -3.00 16.62 -10.26
C TYR A 137 -1.69 17.20 -9.72
N GLN A 138 -1.70 17.72 -8.48
CA GLN A 138 -0.48 18.24 -7.85
C GLN A 138 0.55 17.13 -7.65
N PHE A 139 0.13 15.95 -7.19
CA PHE A 139 1.01 14.80 -7.04
C PHE A 139 1.73 14.43 -8.35
N ILE A 140 1.02 14.43 -9.48
CA ILE A 140 1.66 14.17 -10.78
C ILE A 140 2.65 15.29 -11.12
N LYS A 141 2.23 16.56 -10.98
CA LYS A 141 3.05 17.72 -11.35
C LYS A 141 4.34 17.83 -10.53
N GLU A 142 4.28 17.55 -9.24
CA GLU A 142 5.44 17.64 -8.34
C GLU A 142 6.45 16.51 -8.56
N ASN A 143 5.98 15.33 -8.95
CA ASN A 143 6.83 14.16 -9.14
C ASN A 143 7.26 13.96 -10.62
N TYR A 144 6.57 14.62 -11.56
CA TYR A 144 6.86 14.63 -13.00
C TYR A 144 6.71 16.04 -13.56
N PRO A 145 7.59 16.98 -13.16
CA PRO A 145 7.59 18.30 -13.78
C PRO A 145 7.88 18.15 -15.28
N ASP A 146 7.16 18.90 -16.12
CA ASP A 146 7.47 18.97 -17.54
C ASP A 146 8.93 19.44 -17.69
N GLU A 147 9.74 18.66 -18.41
CA GLU A 147 11.09 19.08 -18.82
C GLU A 147 10.97 20.15 -19.92
N GLY A 148 10.49 21.34 -19.59
CA GLY A 148 10.34 22.41 -20.55
C GLY A 148 9.53 23.62 -20.07
N GLU A 149 10.23 24.57 -19.45
CA GLU A 149 10.09 26.01 -19.73
C GLU A 149 11.47 26.67 -19.76
#